data_AF-A0A1G7RH17-F1
#
_entry.id   AF-A0A1G7RH17-F1
#
_cell.length_a   1.000
_cell.length_b   1.000
_cell.length_c   1.000
_cell.angle_alpha   90.00
_cell.angle_beta   90.00
_cell.angle_gamma   90.00
#
_symmetry.space_group_name_H-M   'P 1'
#
loop_
_entity.id
_entity.type
_entity.pdbx_description
1 polymer ?
#
loop_
_entity_poly.entity_id
_entity_poly.type
_entity_poly.pdbx_seq_one_letter_code
_entity_poly.pdbx_strand_id
1 'polypeptide(L)'
;RIKELKYDFSIDEFVTHNFWATEACGNFIIMAYNFMSLFRHALMNSDKKKFLKTIRYELISTPAYLGRTKNKHILYLARSLKTRRSFLSIWEKLKDFSLPYSTEKS
;
A
#
# COMPACT_ATOMS: atom_id res chain seq x y z
N ARG A 1 8.93 6.08 -13.00
CA ARG A 1 7.73 5.59 -13.69
C ARG A 1 8.01 4.24 -14.36
N ILE A 2 8.70 4.16 -15.50
CA ILE A 2 8.93 2.86 -16.20
C ILE A 2 9.73 1.85 -15.36
N LYS A 3 10.79 2.29 -14.66
CA LYS A 3 11.58 1.39 -13.78
C LYS A 3 10.75 0.81 -12.63
N GLU A 4 9.81 1.57 -12.06
CA GLU A 4 8.95 1.08 -10.97
C GLU A 4 7.93 0.07 -11.50
N LEU A 5 7.32 0.34 -12.66
CA LEU A 5 6.43 -0.62 -13.32
C LEU A 5 7.16 -1.93 -13.68
N LYS A 6 8.39 -1.84 -14.17
CA LYS A 6 9.20 -3.01 -14.50
C LYS A 6 9.57 -3.82 -13.24
N TYR A 7 10.14 -3.19 -12.23
CA TYR A 7 10.68 -3.92 -11.07
C TYR A 7 9.64 -4.27 -9.99
N ASP A 8 8.59 -3.45 -9.82
CA ASP A 8 7.58 -3.70 -8.77
C ASP A 8 6.35 -4.46 -9.29
N PHE A 9 6.07 -4.42 -10.60
CA PHE A 9 4.89 -5.03 -11.20
C PHE A 9 5.21 -6.00 -12.36
N SER A 10 6.49 -6.29 -12.63
CA SER A 10 6.96 -7.29 -13.61
C SER A 10 6.26 -7.23 -14.97
N ILE A 11 6.00 -6.03 -15.48
CA ILE A 11 5.21 -5.84 -16.72
C ILE A 11 5.86 -6.50 -17.96
N ASP A 12 7.16 -6.81 -17.90
CA ASP A 12 7.92 -7.48 -18.95
C ASP A 12 7.78 -9.00 -18.96
N GLU A 13 7.24 -9.61 -17.91
CA GLU A 13 7.16 -11.07 -17.76
C GLU A 13 5.79 -11.65 -18.16
N PHE A 14 4.79 -10.78 -18.38
CA PHE A 14 3.42 -11.18 -18.72
C PHE A 14 3.17 -11.11 -20.23
N VAL A 15 3.64 -12.11 -20.97
CA VAL A 15 3.19 -12.36 -22.34
C VAL A 15 2.30 -13.59 -22.33
N THR A 16 0.99 -13.39 -22.34
CA THR A 16 0.05 -14.49 -22.56
C THR A 16 -0.05 -14.80 -24.05
N HIS A 17 -0.34 -16.06 -24.42
CA HIS A 17 -0.51 -16.46 -25.83
C HIS A 17 -1.70 -15.78 -26.55
N ASN A 18 -2.52 -15.01 -25.82
CA ASN A 18 -3.66 -14.28 -26.35
C ASN A 18 -3.43 -12.77 -26.22
N PHE A 19 -3.53 -12.04 -27.34
CA PHE A 19 -3.35 -10.59 -27.38
C PHE A 19 -4.27 -9.85 -26.39
N TRP A 20 -5.56 -10.17 -26.41
CA TRP A 20 -6.58 -9.56 -25.55
C TRP A 20 -6.32 -9.77 -24.06
N ALA A 21 -5.81 -10.95 -23.67
CA ALA A 21 -5.48 -11.26 -22.28
C ALA A 21 -4.25 -10.47 -21.81
N THR A 22 -3.24 -10.32 -22.68
CA THR A 22 -2.05 -9.50 -22.40
C THR A 22 -2.40 -8.01 -22.29
N GLU A 23 -3.26 -7.49 -23.16
CA GLU A 23 -3.71 -6.08 -23.09
C GLU A 23 -4.51 -5.80 -21.82
N ALA A 24 -5.47 -6.67 -21.46
CA ALA A 24 -6.24 -6.55 -20.24
C ALA A 24 -5.34 -6.59 -18.98
N CYS A 25 -4.34 -7.49 -18.97
CA CYS A 25 -3.35 -7.58 -17.90
C CYS A 25 -2.53 -6.29 -17.79
N GLY A 26 -2.03 -5.76 -18.91
CA GLY A 26 -1.30 -4.50 -18.96
C GLY A 26 -2.10 -3.32 -18.39
N ASN A 27 -3.37 -3.20 -18.78
CA ASN A 27 -4.26 -2.16 -18.26
C ASN A 27 -4.50 -2.31 -16.74
N PHE A 28 -4.67 -3.54 -16.26
CA PHE A 28 -4.82 -3.82 -14.83
C PHE A 28 -3.56 -3.45 -14.02
N ILE A 29 -2.37 -3.76 -14.56
CA ILE A 29 -1.10 -3.37 -13.94
C ILE A 29 -0.96 -1.85 -13.85
N ILE A 30 -1.31 -1.12 -14.91
CA ILE A 30 -1.30 0.35 -14.91
C ILE A 30 -2.28 0.90 -13.87
N MET A 31 -3.47 0.32 -13.75
CA MET A 31 -4.46 0.71 -12.75
C MET A 31 -3.93 0.47 -11.32
N ALA A 32 -3.33 -0.69 -11.05
CA ALA A 32 -2.71 -0.99 -9.76
C ALA A 32 -1.55 -0.04 -9.42
N TYR A 33 -0.74 0.34 -10.42
CA TYR A 33 0.30 1.37 -10.27
C TYR A 33 -0.29 2.72 -9.84
N ASN A 34 -1.37 3.16 -10.49
CA ASN A 34 -2.04 4.41 -10.17
C ASN A 34 -2.59 4.42 -8.73
N PHE A 35 -3.27 3.34 -8.32
CA PHE A 35 -3.74 3.19 -6.93
C PHE A 35 -2.60 3.25 -5.93
N MET A 36 -1.50 2.54 -6.21
CA MET A 36 -0.33 2.55 -5.32
C MET A 36 0.36 3.92 -5.28
N SER A 37 0.33 4.68 -6.38
CA SER A 37 0.83 6.05 -6.41
C SER A 37 -0.01 6.98 -5.55
N LEU A 38 -1.34 6.86 -5.59
CA LEU A 38 -2.26 7.61 -4.72
C LEU A 38 -2.07 7.25 -3.25
N PHE A 39 -1.97 5.95 -2.95
CA PHE A 39 -1.70 5.45 -1.60
C PHE A 39 -0.39 6.00 -1.02
N ARG A 40 0.68 6.04 -1.83
CA ARG A 40 1.94 6.68 -1.45
C ARG A 40 1.76 8.16 -1.11
N HIS A 41 1.03 8.89 -1.95
CA HIS A 41 0.79 10.32 -1.75
C HIS A 41 0.00 10.58 -0.45
N ALA A 42 -1.04 9.80 -0.17
CA ALA A 42 -1.86 9.94 1.02
C ALA A 42 -1.10 9.63 2.33
N LEU A 43 -0.31 8.54 2.35
CA LEU A 43 0.33 8.07 3.58
C LEU A 43 1.73 8.64 3.84
N MET A 44 2.47 8.82 2.75
CA MET A 44 3.87 9.19 2.78
C MET A 44 4.01 10.46 1.97
N ASN A 45 3.57 11.57 2.57
CA ASN A 45 3.84 12.93 2.12
C ASN A 45 5.37 13.21 2.13
N SER A 46 6.11 12.54 1.28
CA SER A 46 7.57 12.51 1.20
C SER A 46 7.97 12.32 -0.25
N ASP A 47 8.81 13.20 -0.75
CA ASP A 47 9.28 13.23 -2.15
C ASP A 47 10.06 11.97 -2.57
N LYS A 48 10.45 11.14 -1.61
CA LYS A 48 11.18 9.89 -1.84
C LYS A 48 10.21 8.77 -2.23
N LYS A 49 10.22 8.43 -3.52
CA LYS A 49 9.50 7.28 -4.10
C LYS A 49 10.04 5.97 -3.55
N LYS A 50 9.48 5.48 -2.44
CA LYS A 50 9.80 4.14 -1.93
C LYS A 50 9.20 3.08 -2.86
N PHE A 51 9.94 2.01 -3.12
CA PHE A 51 9.49 0.85 -3.89
C PHE A 51 8.40 0.08 -3.16
N LEU A 52 7.59 -0.69 -3.88
CA LEU A 52 6.52 -1.53 -3.30
C LEU A 52 7.05 -2.50 -2.24
N LYS A 53 8.25 -3.07 -2.45
CA LYS A 53 8.91 -3.93 -1.46
C LYS A 53 9.09 -3.24 -0.10
N THR A 54 9.40 -1.95 -0.11
CA THR A 54 9.62 -1.18 1.12
C THR A 54 8.31 -0.88 1.82
N ILE A 55 7.25 -0.56 1.06
CA ILE A 55 5.90 -0.37 1.63
C ILE A 55 5.39 -1.68 2.24
N ARG A 56 5.57 -2.80 1.54
CA ARG A 56 5.21 -4.13 2.05
C ARG A 56 5.94 -4.45 3.36
N TYR A 57 7.25 -4.21 3.41
CA TYR A 57 8.04 -4.44 4.62
C TYR A 57 7.62 -3.54 5.79
N GLU A 58 7.42 -2.24 5.52
CA GLU A 58 7.13 -1.26 6.57
C GLU A 58 5.70 -1.38 7.13
N LEU A 59 4.73 -1.73 6.28
CA LEU A 59 3.31 -1.67 6.63
C LEU A 59 2.64 -3.04 6.78
N ILE A 60 2.93 -3.99 5.89
CA ILE A 60 2.14 -5.22 5.72
C ILE A 60 2.84 -6.43 6.33
N SER A 61 4.16 -6.49 6.26
CA SER A 61 4.98 -7.64 6.65
C SER A 61 5.30 -7.68 8.15
N THR A 62 4.45 -7.10 8.99
CA THR A 62 4.61 -7.18 10.44
C THR A 62 3.76 -8.32 10.98
N PRO A 63 4.36 -9.37 11.56
CA PRO A 63 3.58 -10.39 12.25
C PRO A 63 2.86 -9.76 13.45
N ALA A 64 1.57 -10.07 13.55
CA ALA A 64 0.69 -9.50 14.55
C ALA A 64 -0.24 -10.57 15.14
N TYR A 65 -0.66 -10.38 16.38
CA TYR A 65 -1.75 -11.16 16.96
C TYR A 65 -2.83 -10.23 17.53
N LEU A 66 -4.09 -10.60 17.33
CA LEU A 66 -5.22 -9.85 17.84
C LEU A 66 -5.65 -10.47 19.17
N GLY A 67 -5.45 -9.74 20.27
CA GLY A 67 -5.92 -10.13 21.59
C GLY A 67 -7.21 -9.38 21.97
N ARG A 68 -7.99 -9.95 22.90
CA ARG A 68 -9.14 -9.28 23.51
C ARG A 68 -8.93 -9.21 25.02
N THR A 69 -8.88 -7.99 25.56
CA THR A 69 -8.81 -7.74 27.00
C THR A 69 -9.96 -6.83 27.40
N LYS A 70 -10.74 -7.25 28.41
CA LYS A 70 -11.82 -6.45 29.03
C LYS A 70 -12.63 -5.63 28.01
N ASN A 71 -13.14 -6.31 26.98
CA ASN A 71 -13.95 -5.76 25.89
C ASN A 71 -13.27 -4.82 24.87
N LYS A 72 -11.95 -4.70 24.88
CA LYS A 72 -11.17 -3.99 23.85
C LYS A 72 -10.39 -4.97 22.99
N HIS A 73 -10.41 -4.75 21.67
CA HIS A 73 -9.55 -5.44 20.72
C HIS A 73 -8.19 -4.76 20.69
N ILE A 74 -7.13 -5.51 21.00
CA ILE A 74 -5.75 -5.02 21.02
C ILE A 74 -4.96 -5.77 19.96
N LEU A 75 -4.42 -5.04 18.99
CA LEU A 75 -3.52 -5.60 17.98
C LEU A 75 -2.08 -5.50 18.48
N TYR A 76 -1.47 -6.65 18.75
CA TYR A 76 -0.07 -6.74 19.16
C TYR A 76 0.78 -6.96 17.93
N LEU A 77 1.72 -6.04 17.69
CA LEU A 77 2.60 -6.04 16.52
C LEU A 77 4.03 -6.40 16.96
N ALA A 78 4.64 -7.41 16.35
CA ALA A 78 6.03 -7.77 16.60
C ALA A 78 6.97 -6.84 15.82
N ARG A 79 7.25 -5.65 16.38
CA ARG A 79 8.16 -4.64 15.80
C ARG A 79 9.15 -4.08 16.81
N SER A 80 10.31 -3.66 16.31
CA SER A 80 11.34 -2.97 17.09
C SER A 80 10.94 -1.53 17.43
N LEU A 81 11.46 -0.99 18.54
CA LEU A 81 11.17 0.38 19.00
C LEU A 81 11.53 1.46 17.96
N LYS A 82 12.59 1.26 17.17
CA LYS A 82 13.02 2.20 16.11
C LYS A 82 12.00 2.29 14.97
N THR A 83 11.49 1.15 14.52
CA THR A 83 10.53 1.09 13.40
C THR A 83 9.11 1.47 13.84
N ARG A 84 8.77 1.26 15.13
CA ARG A 84 7.48 1.65 15.73
C ARG A 84 7.15 3.12 15.52
N ARG A 85 8.12 4.04 15.67
CA ARG A 85 7.90 5.49 15.49
C ARG A 85 7.45 5.82 14.06
N SER A 86 8.05 5.19 13.06
CA SER A 86 7.66 5.37 11.65
C SER A 86 6.24 4.89 11.38
N PHE A 87 5.82 3.77 11.96
CA PHE A 87 4.46 3.25 11.79
C PHE A 87 3.42 4.07 12.53
N LEU A 88 3.71 4.51 13.76
CA LEU A 88 2.81 5.41 14.48
C LEU A 88 2.62 6.72 13.71
N SER A 89 3.68 7.27 13.11
CA SER A 89 3.56 8.46 12.26
C SER A 89 2.63 8.24 11.06
N ILE A 90 2.65 7.06 10.44
CA ILE A 90 1.71 6.72 9.35
C ILE A 90 0.30 6.49 9.91
N TRP A 91 0.18 5.86 11.08
CA TRP A 91 -1.10 5.57 11.73
C TRP A 91 -1.84 6.84 12.16
N GLU A 92 -1.14 7.84 12.70
CA GLU A 92 -1.77 9.12 13.02
C GLU A 92 -2.23 9.84 11.75
N LYS A 93 -1.43 9.85 10.67
CA LYS A 93 -1.85 10.39 9.37
C LYS A 93 -3.08 9.68 8.80
N LEU A 94 -3.23 8.38 9.05
CA LEU A 94 -4.41 7.61 8.66
C LEU A 94 -5.67 8.00 9.45
N LYS A 95 -5.52 8.33 10.74
CA LYS A 95 -6.67 8.80 11.54
C LYS A 95 -7.16 10.16 11.07
N ASP A 96 -6.24 11.02 10.67
CA ASP A 96 -6.53 12.35 10.16
C ASP A 96 -6.96 12.34 8.68
N PHE A 97 -6.86 11.19 8.02
CA PHE A 97 -7.27 11.03 6.62
C PHE A 97 -8.80 11.07 6.52
N SER A 98 -9.33 12.25 6.19
CA SER A 98 -10.69 12.41 5.72
C SER A 98 -10.76 12.06 4.24
N LEU A 99 -11.84 11.39 3.81
CA LEU A 99 -12.06 11.20 2.38
C LEU A 99 -12.15 12.57 1.72
N PRO A 100 -11.47 12.80 0.58
CA PRO A 100 -11.49 14.09 -0.10
C PRO A 100 -12.86 14.47 -0.67
N TYR A 101 -13.84 13.55 -0.65
CA TYR A 101 -15.22 13.82 -1.02
C TYR A 101 -16.17 13.11 -0.04
N SER A 102 -17.18 13.83 0.44
CA SER A 102 -18.29 13.25 1.18
C SER A 102 -19.13 12.45 0.18
N THR A 103 -19.24 11.13 0.38
CA THR A 103 -20.25 10.33 -0.33
C THR A 103 -21.60 10.56 0.33
N GLU A 104 -22.09 11.79 0.30
CA GLU A 104 -23.51 12.06 0.51
C GLU A 104 -24.25 11.60 -0.74
N LYS A 105 -24.93 10.47 -0.56
CA LYS A 105 -25.98 9.84 -1.39
C LYS A 105 -26.41 10.66 -2.62
N SER A 106 -26.16 10.10 -3.80
CA SER A 106 -27.11 10.19 -4.92
C SER A 106 -27.87 8.87 -5.03
#